data_AF-A0A2N5DL46-F1
#
_entry.id   AF-A0A2N5DL46-F1
#
_cell.length_a   1.000
_cell.length_b   1.000
_cell.length_c   1.000
_cell.angle_alpha   90.00
_cell.angle_beta   90.00
_cell.angle_gamma   90.00
#
_symmetry.space_group_name_H-M   'P 1'
#
loop_
_entity.id
_entity.type
_entity.pdbx_description
1 polymer ?
#
loop_
_entity_poly.entity_id
_entity_poly.type
_entity_poly.pdbx_seq_one_letter_code
_entity_poly.pdbx_strand_id
1 'polypeptide(L)'
;MIATAMVAFLTAGSVQAATTETAKAKSPPAAAQATPAPAELTSREKAGCGAVLVILGKVATSYPQLFAQKGQDGRGAQFMLEAFGAKGRMMMDEAFEDGAEQGVKPTKVYEDGLGFLFESVKPEPGESNEAAGKRAAMALLQRCTGISTN
;
A
#
# COMPACT_ATOMS: atom_id res chain seq x y z
N MET A 1 -26.79 45.45 -20.31
CA MET A 1 -28.27 45.57 -20.29
C MET A 1 -28.78 44.29 -20.94
N ILE A 2 -29.52 43.34 -20.37
CA ILE A 2 -30.59 43.24 -19.36
C ILE A 2 -30.48 41.78 -18.81
N ALA A 3 -30.23 41.55 -17.51
CA ALA A 3 -31.18 41.27 -16.42
C ALA A 3 -31.77 39.84 -16.38
N THR A 4 -31.33 39.08 -15.37
CA THR A 4 -32.09 38.24 -14.40
C THR A 4 -33.38 37.52 -14.82
N ALA A 5 -33.45 36.22 -14.48
CA ALA A 5 -34.55 35.70 -13.64
C ALA A 5 -34.19 34.35 -12.98
N MET A 6 -34.06 34.36 -11.66
CA MET A 6 -34.32 33.23 -10.77
C MET A 6 -35.82 32.87 -10.83
N VAL A 7 -36.20 31.59 -10.68
CA VAL A 7 -37.32 31.19 -9.81
C VAL A 7 -37.09 29.77 -9.29
N ALA A 8 -37.25 29.63 -7.99
CA ALA A 8 -37.18 28.41 -7.20
C ALA A 8 -38.58 27.94 -6.74
N PHE A 9 -38.61 26.69 -6.25
CA PHE A 9 -39.46 26.15 -5.17
C PHE A 9 -40.86 25.52 -5.40
N LEU A 10 -41.02 24.38 -4.68
CA LEU A 10 -42.21 23.81 -3.96
C LEU A 10 -43.35 23.27 -4.86
N THR A 11 -43.94 22.09 -4.64
CA THR A 11 -44.66 21.53 -3.46
C THR A 11 -44.86 20.01 -3.67
N ALA A 12 -44.62 19.10 -2.71
CA ALA A 12 -45.54 18.61 -1.65
C ALA A 12 -47.00 18.35 -2.07
N GLY A 13 -47.44 17.07 -2.05
CA GLY A 13 -48.84 16.68 -2.21
C GLY A 13 -49.10 15.16 -2.10
N SER A 14 -49.70 14.76 -0.98
CA SER A 14 -49.93 13.40 -0.44
C SER A 14 -51.11 12.64 -1.06
N VAL A 15 -51.08 11.29 -1.03
CA VAL A 15 -52.31 10.46 -0.85
C VAL A 15 -52.02 9.20 -0.03
N GLN A 16 -52.84 9.00 1.00
CA GLN A 16 -52.93 7.86 1.93
C GLN A 16 -53.47 6.56 1.30
N ALA A 17 -53.06 5.41 1.84
CA ALA A 17 -53.99 4.32 2.20
C ALA A 17 -53.31 3.33 3.15
N ALA A 18 -53.93 3.13 4.31
CA ALA A 18 -53.55 2.14 5.31
C ALA A 18 -54.11 0.75 4.93
N THR A 19 -53.28 -0.29 5.03
CA THR A 19 -53.71 -1.66 5.31
C THR A 19 -52.71 -2.30 6.26
N THR A 20 -53.23 -2.77 7.40
CA THR A 20 -52.54 -3.58 8.40
C THR A 20 -52.25 -4.97 7.83
N GLU A 21 -50.98 -5.31 7.66
CA GLU A 21 -50.52 -6.70 7.60
C GLU A 21 -49.21 -6.83 8.36
N THR A 22 -49.20 -7.75 9.32
CA THR A 22 -48.08 -8.09 10.20
C THR A 22 -46.94 -8.71 9.38
N ALA A 23 -46.06 -7.87 8.83
CA ALA A 23 -44.87 -8.31 8.11
C ALA A 23 -43.69 -8.45 9.09
N LYS A 24 -43.41 -9.71 9.43
CA LYS A 24 -42.19 -10.27 10.01
C LYS A 24 -40.96 -9.36 9.85
N ALA A 25 -40.42 -8.89 10.98
CA ALA A 25 -39.18 -8.12 11.02
C ALA A 25 -38.05 -8.86 10.29
N LYS A 26 -37.71 -8.37 9.09
CA LYS A 26 -36.53 -8.81 8.35
C LYS A 26 -35.34 -8.14 9.03
N SER A 27 -34.59 -8.93 9.81
CA SER A 27 -33.31 -8.50 10.37
C SER A 27 -32.48 -7.84 9.28
N PRO A 28 -31.88 -6.66 9.53
CA PRO A 28 -30.94 -6.07 8.58
C PRO A 28 -29.86 -7.11 8.27
N PRO A 29 -29.45 -7.27 7.00
CA PRO A 29 -28.32 -8.13 6.68
C PRO A 29 -27.15 -7.68 7.56
N ALA A 30 -26.59 -8.64 8.30
CA ALA A 30 -25.36 -8.44 9.05
C ALA A 30 -24.38 -7.76 8.09
N ALA A 31 -23.90 -6.58 8.46
CA ALA A 31 -22.85 -5.90 7.72
C ALA A 31 -21.74 -6.92 7.52
N ALA A 32 -21.56 -7.37 6.28
CA ALA A 32 -20.38 -8.13 5.92
C ALA A 32 -19.22 -7.24 6.36
N GLN A 33 -18.46 -7.71 7.36
CA GLN A 33 -17.24 -7.05 7.76
C GLN A 33 -16.39 -6.99 6.51
N ALA A 34 -16.35 -5.80 5.89
CA ALA A 34 -15.44 -5.54 4.80
C ALA A 34 -14.06 -5.85 5.36
N THR A 35 -13.44 -6.90 4.83
CA THR A 35 -12.01 -7.11 5.03
C THR A 35 -11.36 -5.77 4.68
N PRO A 36 -10.65 -5.11 5.60
CA PRO A 36 -10.04 -3.83 5.27
C PRO A 36 -9.18 -4.06 4.03
N ALA A 37 -9.42 -3.29 2.98
CA ALA A 37 -8.52 -3.25 1.84
C ALA A 37 -7.11 -3.03 2.41
N PRO A 38 -6.06 -3.67 1.84
CA PRO A 38 -4.69 -3.44 2.29
C PRO A 38 -4.48 -1.93 2.35
N ALA A 39 -4.17 -1.40 3.53
CA ALA A 39 -4.04 0.03 3.71
C ALA A 39 -3.01 0.55 2.70
N GLU A 40 -3.44 1.47 1.82
CA GLU A 40 -2.57 2.02 0.80
C GLU A 40 -1.28 2.56 1.44
N LEU A 41 -0.17 2.40 0.72
CA LEU A 41 1.12 2.87 1.20
C LEU A 41 1.13 4.39 1.11
N THR A 42 1.50 5.04 2.21
CA THR A 42 1.80 6.48 2.22
C THR A 42 2.98 6.78 1.29
N SER A 43 3.12 8.01 0.79
CA SER A 43 4.25 8.39 -0.07
C SER A 43 5.62 8.12 0.58
N ARG A 44 5.70 8.27 1.91
CA ARG A 44 6.89 7.91 2.71
C ARG A 44 7.18 6.41 2.64
N GLU A 45 6.16 5.57 2.82
CA GLU A 45 6.28 4.12 2.70
C GLU A 45 6.62 3.70 1.27
N LYS A 46 6.00 4.32 0.25
CA LYS A 46 6.31 4.08 -1.16
C LYS A 46 7.80 4.37 -1.46
N ALA A 47 8.35 5.48 -0.96
CA ALA A 47 9.77 5.79 -1.12
C ALA A 47 10.67 4.75 -0.45
N GLY A 48 10.39 4.37 0.81
CA GLY A 48 11.19 3.38 1.53
C GLY A 48 11.09 1.97 0.90
N CYS A 49 9.87 1.50 0.63
CA CYS A 49 9.63 0.23 -0.06
C CYS A 49 10.23 0.22 -1.46
N GLY A 50 10.09 1.32 -2.20
CA GLY A 50 10.65 1.49 -3.52
C GLY A 50 12.16 1.32 -3.52
N ALA A 51 12.86 1.98 -2.61
CA ALA A 51 14.31 1.87 -2.46
C ALA A 51 14.76 0.42 -2.18
N VAL A 52 14.13 -0.27 -1.22
CA VAL A 52 14.49 -1.66 -0.88
C VAL A 52 14.24 -2.61 -2.05
N LEU A 53 13.08 -2.52 -2.69
CA LEU A 53 12.71 -3.41 -3.79
C LEU A 53 13.59 -3.17 -5.03
N VAL A 54 13.98 -1.92 -5.31
CA VAL A 54 14.96 -1.59 -6.36
C VAL A 54 16.31 -2.24 -6.08
N ILE A 55 16.79 -2.19 -4.83
CA ILE A 55 18.05 -2.82 -4.45
C ILE A 55 17.97 -4.33 -4.66
N LEU A 56 16.89 -4.98 -4.23
CA LEU A 56 16.68 -6.42 -4.41
C LEU A 56 16.70 -6.82 -5.90
N GLY A 57 16.00 -6.07 -6.75
CA GLY A 57 16.05 -6.30 -8.19
C GLY A 57 17.43 -6.09 -8.79
N LYS A 58 18.16 -5.04 -8.37
CA LYS A 58 19.54 -4.83 -8.82
C LYS A 58 20.47 -5.96 -8.38
N VAL A 59 20.27 -6.54 -7.20
CA VAL A 59 21.03 -7.72 -6.76
C VAL A 59 20.76 -8.90 -7.68
N ALA A 60 19.49 -9.13 -8.02
CA ALA A 60 19.10 -10.21 -8.92
C ALA A 60 19.71 -10.07 -10.32
N THR A 61 19.66 -8.86 -10.90
CA THR A 61 20.21 -8.62 -12.25
C THR A 61 21.73 -8.55 -12.29
N SER A 62 22.37 -8.05 -11.23
CA SER A 62 23.83 -7.82 -11.23
C SER A 62 24.62 -9.04 -10.74
N TYR A 63 23.98 -9.93 -9.98
CA TYR A 63 24.62 -11.14 -9.42
C TYR A 63 23.83 -12.42 -9.72
N PRO A 64 23.52 -12.72 -11.00
CA PRO A 64 22.73 -13.90 -11.39
C PRO A 64 23.34 -15.23 -10.92
N GLN A 65 24.66 -15.28 -10.71
CA GLN A 65 25.39 -16.44 -10.18
C GLN A 65 24.93 -16.88 -8.78
N LEU A 66 24.39 -15.96 -7.97
CA LEU A 66 23.85 -16.28 -6.63
C LEU A 66 22.60 -17.15 -6.72
N PHE A 67 21.93 -17.13 -7.86
CA PHE A 67 20.67 -17.82 -8.12
C PHE A 67 20.88 -19.09 -8.95
N ALA A 68 21.81 -19.05 -9.90
CA ALA A 68 22.12 -20.18 -10.78
C ALA A 68 22.49 -21.47 -9.99
N GLN A 69 23.18 -21.34 -8.86
CA GLN A 69 23.59 -22.47 -8.03
C GLN A 69 22.42 -23.20 -7.35
N LYS A 70 21.23 -22.59 -7.32
CA LYS A 70 20.01 -23.15 -6.70
C LYS A 70 19.05 -23.78 -7.71
N GLY A 71 19.48 -24.00 -8.96
CA GLY A 71 18.68 -24.68 -9.97
C GLY A 71 17.39 -23.95 -10.35
N GLN A 72 16.27 -24.68 -10.46
CA GLN A 72 14.99 -24.11 -10.88
C GLN A 72 14.42 -23.11 -9.86
N ASP A 73 14.52 -23.42 -8.57
CA ASP A 73 14.06 -22.55 -7.48
C ASP A 73 14.85 -21.24 -7.45
N GLY A 74 16.16 -21.32 -7.70
CA GLY A 74 17.02 -20.15 -7.84
C GLY A 74 16.55 -19.21 -8.93
N ARG A 75 16.23 -19.73 -10.12
CA ARG A 75 15.72 -18.93 -11.23
C ARG A 75 14.35 -18.31 -10.93
N GLY A 76 13.47 -19.05 -10.24
CA GLY A 76 12.19 -18.51 -9.78
C GLY A 76 12.37 -17.35 -8.81
N ALA A 77 13.28 -17.49 -7.83
CA ALA A 77 13.62 -16.41 -6.89
C ALA A 77 14.24 -15.21 -7.60
N GLN A 78 15.15 -15.43 -8.56
CA GLN A 78 15.75 -14.36 -9.35
C GLN A 78 14.67 -13.55 -10.07
N PHE A 79 13.77 -14.23 -10.79
CA PHE A 79 12.67 -13.57 -11.51
C PHE A 79 11.77 -12.75 -10.58
N MET A 80 11.43 -13.30 -9.41
CA MET A 80 10.65 -12.58 -8.39
C MET A 80 11.36 -11.31 -7.91
N LEU A 81 12.66 -11.38 -7.63
CA LEU A 81 13.43 -10.21 -7.20
C LEU A 81 13.57 -9.18 -8.32
N GLU A 82 13.73 -9.59 -9.57
CA GLU A 82 13.72 -8.69 -10.73
C GLU A 82 12.37 -7.95 -10.86
N ALA A 83 11.26 -8.67 -10.68
CA ALA A 83 9.92 -8.09 -10.66
C ALA A 83 9.75 -7.09 -9.49
N PHE A 84 10.29 -7.40 -8.31
CA PHE A 84 10.36 -6.44 -7.20
C PHE A 84 11.15 -5.19 -7.61
N GLY A 85 12.25 -5.33 -8.32
CA GLY A 85 12.99 -4.19 -8.86
C GLY A 85 12.15 -3.26 -9.73
N ALA A 86 11.28 -3.81 -10.57
CA ALA A 86 10.35 -3.03 -11.39
C ALA A 86 9.27 -2.35 -10.54
N LYS A 87 8.63 -3.09 -9.64
CA LYS A 87 7.64 -2.56 -8.68
C LYS A 87 8.23 -1.43 -7.83
N GLY A 88 9.47 -1.59 -7.37
CA GLY A 88 10.15 -0.60 -6.55
C GLY A 88 10.40 0.71 -7.28
N ARG A 89 10.69 0.68 -8.60
CA ARG A 89 10.80 1.90 -9.41
C ARG A 89 9.47 2.63 -9.50
N MET A 90 8.38 1.90 -9.79
CA MET A 90 7.03 2.49 -9.84
C MET A 90 6.67 3.17 -8.52
N MET A 91 6.95 2.52 -7.38
CA MET A 91 6.71 3.12 -6.06
C MET A 91 7.54 4.37 -5.80
N MET A 92 8.82 4.38 -6.21
CA MET A 92 9.66 5.58 -6.10
C MET A 92 9.15 6.72 -6.97
N ASP A 93 8.75 6.42 -8.20
CA ASP A 93 8.24 7.40 -9.16
C ASP A 93 6.96 8.05 -8.60
N GLU A 94 6.00 7.23 -8.12
CA GLU A 94 4.80 7.72 -7.44
C GLU A 94 5.12 8.56 -6.19
N ALA A 95 6.08 8.13 -5.36
CA ALA A 95 6.45 8.88 -4.16
C ALA A 95 7.05 10.26 -4.50
N PHE A 96 7.83 10.34 -5.58
CA PHE A 96 8.38 11.61 -6.04
C PHE A 96 7.33 12.50 -6.70
N GLU A 97 6.37 11.91 -7.42
CA GLU A 97 5.22 12.63 -7.97
C GLU A 97 4.36 13.22 -6.85
N ASP A 98 3.94 12.39 -5.88
CA ASP A 98 3.20 12.82 -4.69
C ASP A 98 3.94 13.94 -3.93
N GLY A 99 5.27 13.81 -3.80
CA GLY A 99 6.12 14.81 -3.17
C GLY A 99 6.20 16.11 -3.96
N ALA A 100 6.30 16.04 -5.29
CA ALA A 100 6.34 17.20 -6.17
C ALA A 100 5.02 17.99 -6.13
N GLU A 101 3.88 17.31 -6.11
CA GLU A 101 2.56 17.93 -5.92
C GLU A 101 2.46 18.71 -4.60
N GLN A 102 3.20 18.27 -3.58
CA GLN A 102 3.27 18.91 -2.26
C GLN A 102 4.42 19.93 -2.14
N GLY A 103 5.17 20.20 -3.21
CA GLY A 103 6.31 21.12 -3.18
C GLY A 103 7.52 20.60 -2.40
N VAL A 104 7.60 19.28 -2.16
CA VAL A 104 8.70 18.61 -1.46
C VAL A 104 9.81 18.27 -2.45
N LYS A 105 11.07 18.53 -2.07
CA LYS A 105 12.23 18.16 -2.89
C LYS A 105 12.43 16.64 -2.92
N PRO A 106 12.91 16.06 -4.04
CA PRO A 106 13.20 14.63 -4.13
C PRO A 106 14.13 14.11 -3.03
N THR A 107 15.14 14.89 -2.63
CA THR A 107 16.05 14.51 -1.53
C THR A 107 15.30 14.29 -0.23
N LYS A 108 14.31 15.14 0.08
CA LYS A 108 13.49 15.00 1.28
C LYS A 108 12.55 13.79 1.20
N VAL A 109 11.94 13.53 0.04
CA VAL A 109 11.13 12.30 -0.17
C VAL A 109 11.97 11.06 0.10
N TYR A 110 13.20 11.03 -0.42
CA TYR A 110 14.13 9.93 -0.20
C TYR A 110 14.52 9.78 1.28
N GLU A 111 14.90 10.87 1.96
CA GLU A 111 15.24 10.88 3.39
C GLU A 111 14.07 10.43 4.27
N ASP A 112 12.86 10.90 3.98
CA ASP A 112 11.64 10.50 4.70
C ASP A 112 11.40 8.99 4.51
N GLY A 113 11.60 8.46 3.30
CA GLY A 113 11.56 7.03 3.00
C GLY A 113 12.61 6.21 3.76
N LEU A 114 13.85 6.70 3.86
CA LEU A 114 14.88 6.08 4.71
C LEU A 114 14.46 6.05 6.17
N GLY A 115 13.85 7.12 6.68
CA GLY A 115 13.34 7.18 8.04
C GLY A 115 12.30 6.08 8.31
N PHE A 116 11.41 5.79 7.36
CA PHE A 116 10.45 4.68 7.48
C PHE A 116 11.16 3.33 7.61
N LEU A 117 12.23 3.10 6.84
CA LEU A 117 13.01 1.86 6.94
C LEU A 117 13.65 1.73 8.32
N PHE A 118 14.29 2.78 8.84
CA PHE A 118 14.96 2.73 10.15
C PHE A 118 14.00 2.62 11.33
N GLU A 119 12.76 3.11 11.21
CA GLU A 119 11.72 2.89 12.21
C GLU A 119 11.38 1.41 12.37
N SER A 120 11.56 0.61 11.31
CA SER A 120 11.22 -0.82 11.28
C SER A 120 12.28 -1.75 11.90
N VAL A 121 13.52 -1.29 12.13
CA VAL A 121 14.67 -2.15 12.52
C VAL A 121 15.07 -2.00 14.00
N LYS A 122 14.19 -1.49 14.87
CA LYS A 122 14.51 -1.37 16.30
C LYS A 122 14.53 -2.76 16.97
N PRO A 123 15.67 -3.18 17.58
CA PRO A 123 15.73 -4.43 18.35
C PRO A 123 14.87 -4.34 19.61
N GLU A 124 14.19 -5.42 19.95
CA GLU A 124 13.53 -5.52 21.26
C GLU A 124 14.55 -5.85 22.37
N PRO A 125 14.25 -5.53 23.65
CA PRO A 125 15.13 -5.89 24.76
C PRO A 125 15.41 -7.40 24.80
N GLY A 126 16.69 -7.78 24.69
CA GLY A 126 17.12 -9.18 24.69
C GLY A 126 17.14 -9.86 23.31
N GLU A 127 16.75 -9.18 22.24
CA GLU A 127 16.84 -9.67 20.87
C GLU A 127 18.26 -9.45 20.30
N SER A 128 18.79 -10.43 19.55
CA SER A 128 20.06 -10.23 18.83
C SER A 128 19.85 -9.32 17.61
N ASN A 129 20.88 -8.59 17.20
CA ASN A 129 20.81 -7.73 16.01
C ASN A 129 20.44 -8.52 14.74
N GLU A 130 20.87 -9.78 14.64
CA GLU A 130 20.51 -10.63 13.49
C GLU A 130 19.03 -11.03 13.51
N ALA A 131 18.49 -11.38 14.68
CA ALA A 131 17.07 -11.71 14.81
C ALA A 131 16.19 -10.49 14.53
N ALA A 132 16.55 -9.32 15.09
CA ALA A 132 15.87 -8.05 14.83
C ALA A 132 15.90 -7.70 13.33
N GLY A 133 17.06 -7.85 12.69
CA GLY A 133 17.22 -7.62 11.25
C GLY A 133 16.35 -8.55 10.41
N LYS A 134 16.30 -9.85 10.72
CA LYS A 134 15.45 -10.82 10.01
C LYS A 134 13.96 -10.50 10.19
N ARG A 135 13.52 -10.23 11.42
CA ARG A 135 12.14 -9.83 11.72
C ARG A 135 11.74 -8.58 10.95
N ALA A 136 12.58 -7.55 10.99
CA ALA A 136 12.35 -6.30 10.26
C ALA A 136 12.31 -6.52 8.73
N ALA A 137 13.23 -7.33 8.20
CA ALA A 137 13.26 -7.66 6.78
C ALA A 137 11.98 -8.38 6.31
N MET A 138 11.48 -9.34 7.09
CA MET A 138 10.24 -10.05 6.79
C MET A 138 9.03 -9.12 6.84
N ALA A 139 8.94 -8.28 7.89
CA ALA A 139 7.86 -7.30 8.02
C ALA A 139 7.87 -6.28 6.87
N LEU A 140 9.04 -5.77 6.50
CA LEU A 140 9.21 -4.87 5.36
C LEU A 140 8.82 -5.55 4.05
N LEU A 141 9.26 -6.79 3.82
CA LEU A 141 8.92 -7.51 2.60
C LEU A 141 7.41 -7.71 2.50
N GLN A 142 6.75 -8.12 3.58
CA GLN A 142 5.29 -8.27 3.64
C GLN A 142 4.58 -6.94 3.35
N ARG A 143 4.99 -5.85 4.02
CA ARG A 143 4.38 -4.52 3.83
C ARG A 143 4.57 -4.00 2.40
N CYS A 144 5.76 -4.12 1.85
CA CYS A 144 6.11 -3.56 0.54
C CYS A 144 5.60 -4.40 -0.64
N THR A 145 5.51 -5.73 -0.47
CA THR A 145 5.11 -6.63 -1.56
C THR A 145 3.64 -7.04 -1.47
N GLY A 146 3.05 -7.05 -0.27
CA GLY A 146 1.74 -7.64 0.00
C GLY A 146 1.76 -9.17 0.11
N ILE A 147 2.95 -9.80 0.04
CA ILE A 147 3.10 -11.25 0.12
C ILE A 147 3.29 -11.65 1.57
N SER A 148 2.30 -12.32 2.15
CA SER A 148 2.43 -12.93 3.48
C SER A 148 3.22 -14.24 3.38
N THR A 149 4.21 -14.39 4.25
CA THR A 149 4.94 -15.65 4.45
C THR A 149 4.22 -16.43 5.55
N ASN A 150 3.41 -17.41 5.16
CA ASN A 150 2.87 -18.41 6.09
C ASN A 150 3.98 -19.32 6.61
#